data_AF-A0A1M4ZBY2-F1
#
_entry.id   AF-A0A1M4ZBY2-F1
#
_cell.length_a   1.000
_cell.length_b   1.000
_cell.length_c   1.000
_cell.angle_alpha   90.00
_cell.angle_beta   90.00
_cell.angle_gamma   90.00
#
_symmetry.space_group_name_H-M   'P 1'
#
loop_
_entity.id
_entity.type
_entity.pdbx_description
1 polymer ?
#
loop_
_entity_poly.entity_id
_entity_poly.type
_entity_poly.pdbx_seq_one_letter_code
_entity_poly.pdbx_strand_id
1 'polypeptide(L)' 'MEKIKHLFNEEQLKMFEEIGKPIEGRDYSDDEILELEDLIADRLMDSGFDEDYNPNGKGKICESILDIFGDM' A
#
# COMPACT_ATOMS: atom_id res chain seq x y z
N MET A 1 -1.16 -0.84 -18.01
CA MET A 1 -2.44 -0.17 -17.66
C MET A 1 -3.41 -1.21 -17.14
N GLU A 2 -3.68 -1.19 -15.83
CA GLU A 2 -4.43 -2.24 -15.13
C GLU A 2 -5.36 -1.67 -14.04
N LYS A 3 -6.50 -2.34 -13.79
CA LYS A 3 -7.39 -2.02 -12.68
C LYS A 3 -7.00 -2.77 -11.42
N ILE A 4 -6.33 -2.11 -10.49
CA ILE A 4 -5.77 -2.76 -9.29
C ILE A 4 -6.72 -2.77 -8.08
N LYS A 5 -7.80 -1.97 -8.08
CA LYS A 5 -8.68 -1.79 -6.90
C LYS A 5 -9.21 -3.08 -6.30
N HIS A 6 -9.49 -4.07 -7.14
CA HIS A 6 -10.07 -5.35 -6.73
C HIS A 6 -9.10 -6.28 -6.00
N LEU A 7 -7.80 -5.97 -6.03
CA LEU A 7 -6.75 -6.71 -5.34
C LEU A 7 -6.71 -6.41 -3.83
N PHE A 8 -7.27 -5.27 -3.42
CA PHE A 8 -7.16 -4.76 -2.06
C PHE A 8 -8.46 -4.95 -1.26
N ASN A 9 -8.32 -5.29 0.01
CA ASN A 9 -9.43 -5.30 0.97
C ASN A 9 -9.70 -3.88 1.53
N GLU A 10 -10.75 -3.75 2.35
CA GLU A 10 -11.17 -2.45 2.90
C GLU A 10 -10.10 -1.76 3.77
N GLU A 11 -9.34 -2.52 4.58
CA GLU A 11 -8.29 -1.96 5.44
C GLU A 11 -7.10 -1.43 4.61
N GLN A 12 -6.75 -2.16 3.55
CA GLN A 12 -5.70 -1.77 2.62
C GLN A 12 -6.12 -0.54 1.80
N LEU A 13 -7.35 -0.50 1.30
CA LEU A 13 -7.91 0.67 0.62
C LEU A 13 -7.93 1.91 1.53
N LYS A 14 -8.23 1.72 2.81
CA LYS A 14 -8.18 2.80 3.80
C LYS A 14 -6.74 3.30 4.04
N MET A 15 -5.73 2.43 3.98
CA MET A 15 -4.32 2.87 4.07
C MET A 15 -3.98 3.84 2.95
N PHE A 16 -4.40 3.54 1.72
CA PHE A 16 -4.24 4.43 0.56
C PHE A 16 -4.96 5.78 0.75
N GLU A 17 -6.14 5.79 1.36
CA GLU A 17 -6.83 7.03 1.74
C GLU A 17 -6.05 7.83 2.80
N GLU A 18 -5.51 7.17 3.81
CA GLU A 18 -4.75 7.81 4.90
C GLU A 18 -3.46 8.49 4.41
N ILE A 19 -2.81 7.94 3.38
CA ILE A 19 -1.63 8.54 2.73
C ILE A 19 -1.98 9.55 1.63
N GLY A 20 -3.27 9.82 1.40
CA GLY A 20 -3.75 10.82 0.44
C GLY A 20 -3.75 10.35 -1.02
N LYS A 21 -3.73 9.04 -1.27
CA LYS A 21 -3.73 8.42 -2.61
C LYS A 21 -4.82 7.34 -2.72
N PRO A 22 -6.11 7.69 -2.59
CA PRO A 22 -7.20 6.72 -2.68
C PRO A 22 -7.16 5.92 -3.99
N ILE A 23 -7.39 4.60 -3.91
CA ILE A 23 -7.46 3.75 -5.09
C ILE A 23 -8.84 3.89 -5.76
N GLU A 24 -8.81 4.31 -7.02
CA GLU A 24 -9.98 4.57 -7.86
C GLU A 24 -10.31 3.37 -8.75
N GLY A 25 -11.53 3.35 -9.31
CA GLY A 25 -11.98 2.30 -10.24
C GLY A 25 -11.48 2.47 -11.68
N ARG A 26 -10.27 3.02 -11.86
CA ARG A 26 -9.66 3.31 -13.17
C ARG A 26 -8.47 2.39 -13.44
N ASP A 27 -7.94 2.48 -14.66
CA ASP A 27 -6.67 1.86 -15.02
C ASP A 27 -5.49 2.70 -14.49
N TYR A 28 -4.45 2.02 -14.02
CA TYR A 28 -3.19 2.60 -13.56
C TYR A 28 -2.06 2.17 -14.49
N SER A 29 -1.17 3.09 -14.88
CA SER A 29 0.05 2.71 -15.58
C SER A 29 1.05 2.05 -14.63
N ASP A 30 2.04 1.36 -15.20
CA ASP A 30 3.08 0.67 -14.44
C ASP A 30 3.86 1.69 -13.57
N ASP A 31 4.14 2.88 -14.10
CA ASP A 31 4.74 3.99 -13.34
C ASP A 31 3.85 4.44 -12.15
N GLU A 32 2.53 4.50 -12.32
CA GLU A 32 1.63 4.87 -11.22
C GLU A 32 1.54 3.77 -10.15
N ILE A 33 1.68 2.50 -10.54
CA ILE A 33 1.74 1.37 -9.61
C ILE A 33 3.05 1.44 -8.80
N LEU A 34 4.18 1.69 -9.45
CA LEU A 34 5.47 1.89 -8.78
C LEU A 34 5.42 3.07 -7.79
N GLU A 35 4.81 4.19 -8.18
CA GLU A 35 4.62 5.32 -7.26
C GLU A 35 3.77 4.96 -6.04
N LEU A 36 2.76 4.11 -6.19
CA LEU A 36 1.93 3.64 -5.06
C LEU A 36 2.71 2.69 -4.15
N GLU A 37 3.50 1.79 -4.72
CA GLU A 37 4.38 0.88 -3.99
C GLU A 37 5.38 1.65 -3.13
N ASP A 38 6.09 2.63 -3.73
CA ASP A 38 7.06 3.49 -3.04
C ASP A 38 6.41 4.23 -1.86
N LEU A 39 5.23 4.80 -2.05
CA LEU A 39 4.52 5.52 -1.00
C LEU A 39 4.10 4.61 0.17
N ILE A 40 3.77 3.36 -0.10
CA ILE A 40 3.44 2.39 0.94
C ILE A 40 4.71 1.93 1.68
N ALA A 41 5.82 1.73 0.97
CA ALA A 41 7.11 1.42 1.56
C ALA A 41 7.60 2.55 2.48
N ASP A 42 7.48 3.81 2.04
CA ASP A 42 7.77 4.99 2.87
C ASP A 42 6.89 5.01 4.13
N ARG A 43 5.58 4.76 3.98
CA ARG A 43 4.65 4.70 5.11
C ARG A 43 5.01 3.62 6.13
N LEU A 44 5.46 2.45 5.65
CA LEU A 44 5.95 1.35 6.48
C LEU A 44 7.20 1.79 7.26
N MET A 45 8.18 2.41 6.60
CA MET A 45 9.40 2.89 7.24
C MET A 45 9.14 3.99 8.27
N ASP A 46 8.25 4.93 7.96
CA ASP A 46 7.97 6.10 8.81
C ASP A 46 7.22 5.74 10.10
N SER A 47 6.32 4.75 10.05
CA SER A 47 5.37 4.52 11.15
C SER A 47 4.87 3.09 11.30
N GLY A 48 5.39 2.15 10.52
CA GLY A 48 4.94 0.77 10.52
C GLY A 48 5.59 -0.12 11.57
N PHE A 49 6.61 0.37 12.29
CA PHE A 49 7.32 -0.39 13.31
C PHE A 49 7.04 0.16 14.72
N ASP A 50 7.12 -0.70 15.73
CA ASP A 50 7.14 -0.32 17.14
C ASP A 50 8.56 -0.03 17.65
N GLU A 51 8.72 0.27 18.94
CA GLU A 51 10.01 0.60 19.56
C GLU A 51 11.03 -0.56 19.50
N ASP A 52 10.55 -1.79 19.37
CA ASP A 52 11.36 -3.01 19.25
C ASP A 52 11.61 -3.39 17.78
N TYR A 53 11.28 -2.49 16.84
CA TYR A 53 11.37 -2.70 15.38
C TYR A 53 10.51 -3.86 14.85
N ASN A 54 9.45 -4.25 15.56
CA ASN A 54 8.48 -5.21 15.04
C ASN A 54 7.37 -4.50 14.25
N PRO A 55 6.82 -5.11 13.19
CA PRO A 55 5.68 -4.56 12.48
C PRO A 55 4.47 -4.40 13.41
N ASN A 56 4.02 -3.15 13.56
CA ASN A 56 2.81 -2.83 14.29
C ASN A 56 1.57 -3.07 13.42
N GLY A 57 0.37 -2.72 13.90
CA GLY A 57 -0.87 -2.93 13.14
C GLY A 57 -0.88 -2.25 11.76
N LYS A 58 -0.31 -1.04 11.64
CA LYS A 58 -0.17 -0.35 10.35
C LYS A 58 0.91 -1.00 9.50
N GLY A 59 2.04 -1.37 10.11
CA GLY A 59 3.13 -2.06 9.42
C GLY A 59 2.65 -3.32 8.70
N LYS A 60 1.88 -4.16 9.40
CA LYS A 60 1.30 -5.38 8.80
C LYS A 60 0.39 -5.11 7.62
N ILE A 61 -0.38 -4.02 7.66
CA ILE A 61 -1.22 -3.61 6.52
C ILE A 61 -0.34 -3.18 5.35
N CYS A 62 0.66 -2.33 5.59
CA CYS A 62 1.60 -1.91 4.54
C CYS A 62 2.36 -3.10 3.94
N GLU A 63 2.92 -3.99 4.76
CA GLU A 63 3.58 -5.22 4.30
C GLU A 63 2.64 -6.06 3.41
N SER A 64 1.38 -6.25 3.83
CA SER A 64 0.40 -7.01 3.03
C SER A 64 0.05 -6.35 1.68
N ILE A 65 0.21 -5.04 1.55
CA ILE A 65 0.02 -4.32 0.28
C ILE A 65 1.26 -4.50 -0.59
N LEU A 66 2.46 -4.40 -0.02
CA LEU A 66 3.72 -4.60 -0.74
C LEU A 66 3.83 -6.04 -1.25
N ASP A 67 3.35 -7.03 -0.50
CA ASP A 67 3.26 -8.41 -0.97
C ASP A 67 2.40 -8.52 -2.25
N ILE A 68 1.26 -7.80 -2.31
CA ILE A 68 0.40 -7.77 -3.51
C ILE A 68 1.16 -7.18 -4.70
N PHE A 69 1.86 -6.05 -4.51
CA PHE A 69 2.64 -5.44 -5.58
C PHE A 69 3.81 -6.32 -6.04
N GLY A 70 4.46 -7.03 -5.12
CA GLY A 70 5.55 -7.96 -5.44
C GLY A 70 5.11 -9.21 -6.21
N ASP A 71 3.84 -9.58 -6.11
CA ASP A 71 3.24 -10.73 -6.83
C ASP A 71 2.67 -10.37 -8.22
N MET A 72 2.63 -9.08 -8.59
CA MET A 72 2.18 -8.58 -9.90
C MET A 72 3.24 -8.73 -10.99
#